data_AF-A0A955DW18-F1
#
_entry.id   AF-A0A955DW18-F1
#
_cell.length_a   1.000
_cell.length_b   1.000
_cell.length_c   1.000
_cell.angle_alpha   90.00
_cell.angle_beta   90.00
_cell.angle_gamma   90.00
#
_symmetry.space_group_name_H-M   'P 1'
#
loop_
_entity.id
_entity.type
_entity.pdbx_description
1 polymer ?
#
loop_
_entity_poly.entity_id
_entity_poly.type
_entity_poly.pdbx_seq_one_letter_code
_entity_poly.pdbx_strand_id
1 'polypeptide(L)'
;MRHTATTSAIILAAGAAFAQDVHRLDTLGGATSIARDINELGQIVGSSSGPLGNAMQATIWNGGVPSGLGMASGTDFSFATGINDLGDVVGYSETGSVPGDGSNANTATWWGHDGTISDIGASMGLSFSRAFDVNNASNVAMQGNTLRGTGGYVWNPLMGGIQAGADPIYTFGGNRGINDRNNLAGWAQAGFDGGQAIFTLFNGAGWDVGIEVGPQAVIEPAWANAISDTNLVVGRAGDGRGHTSEAALFTLDPRDPVQWLGKIDG
;
A
#
# COMPACT_ATOMS: atom_id res chain seq x y z
N MET A 1 -45.45 24.48 -9.84
CA MET A 1 -45.74 24.11 -8.43
C MET A 1 -46.34 22.71 -8.45
N ARG A 2 -45.84 21.64 -7.84
CA ARG A 2 -44.66 21.31 -7.03
C ARG A 2 -44.35 19.85 -7.40
N HIS A 3 -43.09 19.50 -7.65
CA HIS A 3 -42.64 18.10 -7.59
C HIS A 3 -42.63 17.68 -6.12
N THR A 4 -43.39 16.65 -5.76
CA THR A 4 -43.20 15.93 -4.49
C THR A 4 -42.45 14.64 -4.79
N ALA A 5 -41.13 14.69 -4.59
CA ALA A 5 -40.31 13.50 -4.38
C ALA A 5 -40.75 12.86 -3.06
N THR A 6 -40.96 11.54 -3.06
CA THR A 6 -41.06 10.77 -1.82
C THR A 6 -39.87 9.84 -1.78
N THR A 7 -38.87 10.23 -1.00
CA THR A 7 -37.78 9.37 -0.55
C THR A 7 -38.36 8.37 0.44
N SER A 8 -38.04 7.09 0.31
CA SER A 8 -38.17 6.13 1.41
C SER A 8 -37.04 5.12 1.29
N ALA A 9 -36.16 5.16 2.28
CA ALA A 9 -35.05 4.24 2.48
C ALA A 9 -35.47 3.10 3.41
N ILE A 10 -34.63 2.05 3.40
CA ILE A 10 -34.46 0.99 4.39
C ILE A 10 -35.44 -0.20 4.30
N ILE A 11 -34.89 -1.33 3.86
CA ILE A 11 -35.19 -2.63 4.50
C ILE A 11 -33.88 -3.15 5.07
N LEU A 12 -33.76 -3.10 6.40
CA LEU A 12 -32.86 -3.95 7.17
C LEU A 12 -33.33 -5.40 6.98
N ALA A 13 -32.45 -6.27 6.47
CA ALA A 13 -32.53 -7.68 6.81
C ALA A 13 -31.62 -7.93 8.02
N ALA A 14 -32.16 -7.69 9.21
CA ALA A 14 -31.62 -8.27 10.44
C ALA A 14 -31.97 -9.77 10.42
N GLY A 15 -30.97 -10.64 10.28
CA GLY A 15 -31.28 -12.07 10.14
C GLY A 15 -30.14 -13.06 9.99
N ALA A 16 -28.90 -12.67 10.27
CA ALA A 16 -27.87 -13.61 10.71
C ALA A 16 -26.87 -12.80 11.52
N ALA A 17 -26.86 -13.00 12.83
CA ALA A 17 -25.61 -12.81 13.53
C ALA A 17 -24.67 -13.85 12.92
N PHE A 18 -23.84 -13.44 11.95
CA PHE A 18 -22.60 -14.17 11.73
C PHE A 18 -21.95 -14.15 13.10
N ALA A 19 -21.89 -15.30 13.77
CA ALA A 19 -20.81 -15.51 14.70
C ALA A 19 -19.56 -15.35 13.83
N GLN A 20 -19.04 -14.11 13.78
CA GLN A 20 -17.72 -13.87 13.25
C GLN A 20 -16.80 -14.48 14.29
N ASP A 21 -16.54 -15.78 14.15
CA ASP A 21 -15.45 -16.40 14.84
C ASP A 21 -14.20 -15.68 14.37
N VAL A 22 -13.64 -14.84 15.26
CA VAL A 22 -12.35 -14.20 15.05
C VAL A 22 -11.31 -15.31 15.04
N HIS A 23 -11.00 -15.80 13.85
CA HIS A 23 -10.00 -16.83 13.67
C HIS A 23 -8.62 -16.21 13.86
N ARG A 24 -7.91 -16.67 14.89
CA ARG A 24 -6.51 -16.29 15.07
C ARG A 24 -5.70 -16.93 13.96
N LEU A 25 -4.86 -16.14 13.31
CA LEU A 25 -3.89 -16.67 12.38
C LEU A 25 -2.76 -17.35 13.15
N ASP A 26 -2.57 -18.63 12.88
CA ASP A 26 -1.47 -19.42 13.44
C ASP A 26 -0.11 -18.82 13.04
N THR A 27 0.92 -19.12 13.82
CA THR A 27 2.28 -18.65 13.57
C THR A 27 3.09 -19.69 12.81
N LEU A 28 4.26 -19.31 12.29
CA LEU A 28 5.26 -20.26 11.78
C LEU A 28 5.95 -21.08 12.90
N GLY A 29 5.30 -21.23 14.05
CA GLY A 29 5.83 -21.88 15.26
C GLY A 29 6.36 -20.91 16.32
N GLY A 30 6.33 -19.60 16.07
CA GLY A 30 6.70 -18.55 17.01
C GLY A 30 5.53 -18.00 17.83
N ALA A 31 5.72 -16.82 18.43
CA ALA A 31 4.77 -16.21 19.36
C ALA A 31 3.79 -15.21 18.71
N THR A 32 4.08 -14.75 17.49
CA THR A 32 3.40 -13.60 16.87
C THR A 32 3.13 -13.80 15.38
N SER A 33 1.97 -13.28 14.95
CA SER A 33 1.53 -13.17 13.55
C SER A 33 0.86 -11.81 13.35
N ILE A 34 1.02 -11.24 12.16
CA ILE A 34 0.44 -9.96 11.75
C ILE A 34 -0.09 -10.14 10.33
N ALA A 35 -1.39 -9.99 10.13
CA ALA A 35 -2.02 -9.90 8.81
C ALA A 35 -1.86 -8.48 8.24
N ARG A 36 -1.70 -8.37 6.92
CA ARG A 36 -1.61 -7.09 6.22
C ARG A 36 -2.60 -6.94 5.07
N ASP A 37 -2.86 -8.02 4.34
CA ASP A 37 -3.73 -7.98 3.17
C ASP A 37 -4.40 -9.33 2.91
N ILE A 38 -5.46 -9.33 2.10
CA ILE A 38 -6.28 -10.49 1.76
C ILE A 38 -6.81 -10.39 0.32
N ASN A 39 -6.76 -11.48 -0.44
CA ASN A 39 -7.33 -11.54 -1.80
C ASN A 39 -8.72 -12.20 -1.84
N GLU A 40 -9.37 -12.20 -3.01
CA GLU A 40 -10.72 -12.76 -3.21
C GLU A 40 -10.79 -14.29 -3.02
N LEU A 41 -9.65 -14.98 -3.05
CA LEU A 41 -9.55 -16.41 -2.71
C LEU A 41 -9.50 -16.66 -1.19
N GLY A 42 -9.51 -15.60 -0.38
CA GLY A 42 -9.39 -15.67 1.08
C GLY A 42 -7.98 -15.99 1.56
N GLN A 43 -6.97 -15.84 0.69
CA GLN A 43 -5.57 -15.97 1.09
C GLN A 43 -5.13 -14.68 1.78
N ILE A 44 -4.55 -14.81 2.96
CA ILE A 44 -4.10 -13.67 3.76
C ILE A 44 -2.57 -13.62 3.71
N VAL A 45 -1.99 -12.43 3.64
CA VAL A 45 -0.53 -12.25 3.72
C VAL A 45 -0.13 -11.31 4.84
N GLY A 46 1.13 -11.42 5.26
CA GLY A 46 1.69 -10.56 6.29
C GLY A 46 3.03 -11.10 6.79
N SER A 47 3.20 -11.17 8.11
CA SER A 47 4.44 -11.66 8.72
C SER A 47 4.18 -12.48 9.99
N SER A 48 4.99 -13.52 10.20
CA SER A 48 4.95 -14.34 11.41
C SER A 48 6.35 -14.69 11.91
N SER A 49 6.49 -14.86 13.22
CA SER A 49 7.71 -15.39 13.83
C SER A 49 7.79 -16.91 13.70
N GLY A 50 8.98 -17.41 13.38
CA GLY A 50 9.29 -18.85 13.39
C GLY A 50 9.58 -19.39 14.80
N PRO A 51 9.95 -20.69 14.93
CA PRO A 51 10.08 -21.35 16.23
C PRO A 51 11.16 -20.76 17.16
N LEU A 52 12.18 -20.11 16.58
CA LEU A 52 13.23 -19.42 17.32
C LEU A 52 12.81 -18.02 17.82
N GLY A 53 11.64 -17.52 17.38
CA GLY A 53 11.00 -16.30 17.87
C GLY A 53 11.69 -14.97 17.56
N ASN A 54 12.89 -15.00 16.98
CA ASN A 54 13.76 -13.84 16.80
C ASN A 54 13.65 -13.15 15.43
N ALA A 55 13.11 -13.82 14.41
CA ALA A 55 12.97 -13.26 13.06
C ALA A 55 11.53 -13.37 12.54
N MET A 56 10.99 -12.22 12.09
CA MET A 56 9.74 -12.15 11.33
C MET A 56 10.00 -12.60 9.88
N GLN A 57 9.10 -13.42 9.36
CA GLN A 57 9.16 -13.92 7.99
C GLN A 57 7.85 -13.57 7.27
N ALA A 58 7.96 -13.16 6.01
CA ALA A 58 6.83 -12.98 5.12
C ALA A 58 6.06 -14.29 5.07
N THR A 59 4.76 -14.22 5.36
CA THR A 59 3.91 -15.39 5.56
C THR A 59 2.64 -15.23 4.76
N ILE A 60 2.20 -16.33 4.13
CA ILE A 60 0.87 -16.48 3.54
C ILE A 60 0.08 -17.49 4.38
N TRP A 61 -1.19 -17.19 4.63
CA TRP A 61 -2.16 -18.09 5.23
C TRP A 61 -3.17 -18.49 4.17
N ASN A 62 -3.20 -19.78 3.83
CA ASN A 62 -4.18 -20.35 2.90
C ASN A 62 -5.07 -21.32 3.66
N GLY A 63 -6.35 -20.98 3.82
CA GLY A 63 -7.26 -21.73 4.70
C GLY A 63 -6.82 -21.72 6.17
N GLY A 64 -6.16 -20.64 6.63
CA GLY A 64 -5.67 -20.49 8.00
C GLY A 64 -4.30 -21.12 8.28
N VAL A 65 -3.75 -21.91 7.36
CA VAL A 65 -2.46 -22.59 7.55
C VAL A 65 -1.30 -21.67 7.13
N PRO A 66 -0.36 -21.34 8.04
CA PRO A 66 0.77 -20.47 7.73
C PRO A 66 1.83 -21.19 6.88
N SER A 67 2.29 -20.50 5.84
CA SER A 67 3.46 -20.89 5.05
C SER A 67 4.40 -19.71 4.88
N GLY A 68 5.70 -19.92 5.15
CA GLY A 68 6.71 -18.91 4.91
C GLY A 68 6.92 -18.70 3.40
N LEU A 69 6.98 -17.45 2.97
CA LEU A 69 7.25 -17.07 1.58
C LEU A 69 8.75 -17.00 1.28
N GLY A 70 9.61 -17.09 2.30
CA GLY A 70 11.05 -16.89 2.18
C GLY A 70 11.44 -15.41 2.21
N MET A 71 12.65 -15.11 1.77
CA MET A 71 13.22 -13.76 1.80
C MET A 71 14.24 -13.59 0.66
N ALA A 72 14.54 -12.33 0.30
CA ALA A 72 15.57 -12.04 -0.68
C ALA A 72 16.96 -12.51 -0.18
N SER A 73 17.85 -12.87 -1.11
CA SER A 73 19.18 -13.37 -0.76
C SER A 73 19.98 -12.34 0.03
N GLY A 74 20.59 -12.78 1.13
CA GLY A 74 21.43 -11.91 1.97
C GLY A 74 20.67 -11.02 2.96
N THR A 75 19.39 -11.32 3.22
CA THR A 75 18.56 -10.63 4.23
C THR A 75 18.26 -11.54 5.42
N ASP A 76 17.80 -10.96 6.54
CA ASP A 76 17.54 -11.67 7.80
C ASP A 76 16.04 -11.73 8.16
N PHE A 77 15.25 -10.77 7.65
CA PHE A 77 13.82 -10.69 7.90
C PHE A 77 13.06 -10.40 6.62
N SER A 78 11.78 -10.78 6.57
CA SER A 78 10.89 -10.45 5.46
C SER A 78 9.47 -10.14 5.91
N PHE A 79 8.79 -9.32 5.12
CA PHE A 79 7.46 -8.80 5.42
C PHE A 79 6.64 -8.72 4.14
N ALA A 80 5.50 -9.42 4.08
CA ALA A 80 4.51 -9.22 3.03
C ALA A 80 3.58 -8.05 3.37
N THR A 81 3.19 -7.29 2.35
CA THR A 81 2.37 -6.07 2.46
C THR A 81 1.15 -6.10 1.58
N GLY A 82 1.20 -6.74 0.41
CA GLY A 82 0.07 -6.83 -0.52
C GLY A 82 0.02 -8.18 -1.26
N ILE A 83 -1.18 -8.59 -1.67
CA ILE A 83 -1.45 -9.79 -2.45
C ILE A 83 -2.52 -9.51 -3.52
N ASN A 84 -2.35 -10.04 -4.73
CA ASN A 84 -3.40 -9.99 -5.76
C ASN A 84 -4.19 -11.32 -5.85
N ASP A 85 -5.24 -11.35 -6.68
CA ASP A 85 -6.09 -12.54 -6.86
C ASP A 85 -5.40 -13.67 -7.64
N LEU A 86 -4.26 -13.39 -8.29
CA LEU A 86 -3.40 -14.40 -8.90
C LEU A 86 -2.52 -15.12 -7.86
N GLY A 87 -2.40 -14.57 -6.65
CA GLY A 87 -1.52 -15.05 -5.59
C GLY A 87 -0.10 -14.51 -5.66
N ASP A 88 0.16 -13.46 -6.45
CA ASP A 88 1.40 -12.70 -6.34
C ASP A 88 1.42 -11.93 -5.04
N VAL A 89 2.51 -12.04 -4.30
CA VAL A 89 2.70 -11.34 -3.04
C VAL A 89 3.86 -10.35 -3.16
N VAL A 90 3.71 -9.18 -2.56
CA VAL A 90 4.75 -8.15 -2.52
C VAL A 90 5.06 -7.71 -1.11
N GLY A 91 6.22 -7.08 -0.95
CA GLY A 91 6.63 -6.48 0.31
C GLY A 91 8.10 -6.12 0.31
N TYR A 92 8.78 -6.42 1.40
CA TYR A 92 10.21 -6.15 1.51
C TYR A 92 10.93 -7.15 2.39
N SER A 93 12.21 -7.35 2.09
CA SER A 93 13.16 -8.06 2.92
C SER A 93 14.16 -7.07 3.50
N GLU A 94 14.69 -7.33 4.69
CA GLU A 94 15.63 -6.43 5.38
C GLU A 94 16.82 -7.19 5.97
N THR A 95 17.98 -6.54 5.96
CA THR A 95 19.14 -6.98 6.75
C THR A 95 19.01 -6.48 8.19
N GLY A 96 19.35 -7.32 9.16
CA GLY A 96 19.47 -6.92 10.55
C GLY A 96 20.65 -6.00 10.75
N SER A 97 20.45 -4.69 10.59
CA SER A 97 21.47 -3.63 10.66
C SER A 97 22.66 -3.83 9.69
N VAL A 98 22.87 -2.92 8.75
CA VAL A 98 24.09 -2.92 7.93
C VAL A 98 25.29 -2.67 8.86
N PRO A 99 26.32 -3.56 8.90
CA PRO A 99 27.50 -3.31 9.71
C PRO A 99 28.19 -2.01 9.30
N GLY A 100 28.19 -1.01 10.18
CA GLY A 100 28.96 0.23 10.02
C GLY A 100 28.16 1.53 9.85
N ASP A 101 26.85 1.49 9.61
CA ASP A 101 26.03 2.72 9.51
C ASP A 101 24.74 2.73 10.34
N GLY A 102 24.35 1.60 10.94
CA GLY A 102 23.16 1.51 11.80
C GLY A 102 21.83 1.63 11.07
N SER A 103 21.82 1.55 9.73
CA SER A 103 20.60 1.55 8.92
C SER A 103 20.16 0.13 8.57
N ASN A 104 18.85 -0.12 8.51
CA ASN A 104 18.29 -1.33 7.90
C ASN A 104 18.17 -1.07 6.39
N ALA A 105 18.82 -1.90 5.57
CA ALA A 105 18.63 -1.85 4.14
C ALA A 105 17.38 -2.68 3.78
N ASN A 106 16.29 -1.99 3.45
CA ASN A 106 15.11 -2.66 2.91
C ASN A 106 15.24 -2.81 1.41
N THR A 107 14.91 -3.99 0.93
CA THR A 107 14.73 -4.21 -0.49
C THR A 107 13.33 -4.73 -0.80
N ALA A 108 12.66 -4.08 -1.75
CA ALA A 108 11.37 -4.51 -2.24
C ALA A 108 11.49 -5.92 -2.81
N THR A 109 10.62 -6.81 -2.36
CA THR A 109 10.62 -8.22 -2.73
C THR A 109 9.28 -8.57 -3.37
N TRP A 110 9.33 -9.31 -4.47
CA TRP A 110 8.17 -9.94 -5.10
C TRP A 110 8.28 -11.46 -4.93
N TRP A 111 7.22 -12.05 -4.40
CA TRP A 111 7.02 -13.49 -4.31
C TRP A 111 5.94 -13.87 -5.32
N GLY A 112 6.36 -14.38 -6.46
CA GLY A 112 5.46 -14.77 -7.54
C GLY A 112 4.62 -15.97 -7.18
N HIS A 113 3.41 -16.03 -7.73
CA HIS A 113 2.53 -17.20 -7.62
C HIS A 113 3.16 -18.49 -8.20
N ASP A 114 4.20 -18.35 -9.03
CA ASP A 114 5.03 -19.43 -9.58
C ASP A 114 6.10 -19.94 -8.59
N GLY A 115 6.21 -19.34 -7.41
CA GLY A 115 7.21 -19.64 -6.39
C GLY A 115 8.53 -18.88 -6.55
N THR A 116 8.65 -18.00 -7.55
CA THR A 116 9.84 -17.17 -7.76
C THR A 116 9.94 -16.10 -6.68
N ILE A 117 11.14 -15.89 -6.13
CA ILE A 117 11.44 -14.79 -5.21
C ILE A 117 12.42 -13.84 -5.88
N SER A 118 11.98 -12.60 -6.10
CA SER A 118 12.76 -11.57 -6.78
C SER A 118 13.01 -10.37 -5.88
N ASP A 119 14.28 -9.97 -5.79
CA ASP A 119 14.68 -8.66 -5.28
C ASP A 119 14.43 -7.60 -6.37
N ILE A 120 13.22 -7.05 -6.38
CA ILE A 120 12.80 -6.08 -7.40
C ILE A 120 13.43 -4.71 -7.15
N GLY A 121 13.73 -4.37 -5.90
CA GLY A 121 14.43 -3.15 -5.52
C GLY A 121 15.83 -3.05 -6.12
N ALA A 122 16.63 -4.09 -5.91
CA ALA A 122 17.97 -4.18 -6.45
C ALA A 122 17.96 -4.25 -7.98
N SER A 123 16.98 -4.93 -8.59
CA SER A 123 16.83 -4.99 -10.05
C SER A 123 16.66 -3.61 -10.71
N MET A 124 16.13 -2.65 -9.94
CA MET A 124 15.92 -1.26 -10.36
C MET A 124 17.08 -0.33 -9.96
N GLY A 125 18.12 -0.85 -9.30
CA GLY A 125 19.26 -0.07 -8.82
C GLY A 125 18.94 0.86 -7.65
N LEU A 126 17.91 0.54 -6.86
CA LEU A 126 17.48 1.33 -5.70
C LEU A 126 18.32 0.98 -4.47
N SER A 127 18.78 1.98 -3.71
CA SER A 127 19.57 1.76 -2.49
C SER A 127 18.71 1.43 -1.26
N PHE A 128 17.42 1.71 -1.35
CA PHE A 128 16.38 1.35 -0.40
C PHE A 128 15.10 1.20 -1.20
N SER A 129 14.27 0.22 -0.87
CA SER A 129 12.94 0.11 -1.49
C SER A 129 11.96 -0.69 -0.64
N ARG A 130 10.67 -0.41 -0.85
CA ARG A 130 9.55 -1.16 -0.28
C ARG A 130 8.43 -1.25 -1.30
N ALA A 131 7.92 -2.45 -1.53
CA ALA A 131 6.66 -2.62 -2.23
C ALA A 131 5.49 -2.58 -1.22
N PHE A 132 4.38 -1.97 -1.62
CA PHE A 132 3.23 -1.77 -0.74
C PHE A 132 1.99 -2.48 -1.23
N ASP A 133 1.77 -2.52 -2.54
CA ASP A 133 0.53 -3.01 -3.12
C ASP A 133 0.78 -3.59 -4.53
N VAL A 134 -0.08 -4.50 -4.95
CA VAL A 134 -0.01 -5.21 -6.24
C VAL A 134 -1.40 -5.45 -6.78
N ASN A 135 -1.61 -5.14 -8.06
CA ASN A 135 -2.90 -5.37 -8.72
C ASN A 135 -2.94 -6.70 -9.50
N ASN A 136 -4.09 -7.04 -10.06
CA ASN A 136 -4.31 -8.29 -10.80
C ASN A 136 -3.59 -8.38 -12.16
N ALA A 137 -2.92 -7.31 -12.59
CA ALA A 137 -1.99 -7.32 -13.72
C ALA A 137 -0.52 -7.52 -13.28
N SER A 138 -0.30 -7.86 -12.01
CA SER A 138 1.02 -7.98 -11.36
C SER A 138 1.83 -6.68 -11.40
N ASN A 139 1.14 -5.52 -11.50
CA ASN A 139 1.80 -4.23 -11.35
C ASN A 139 1.92 -3.89 -9.87
N VAL A 140 3.14 -3.57 -9.46
CA VAL A 140 3.53 -3.37 -8.06
C VAL A 140 3.74 -1.90 -7.79
N ALA A 141 2.94 -1.30 -6.90
CA ALA A 141 3.18 0.04 -6.39
C ALA A 141 4.23 0.00 -5.28
N MET A 142 5.27 0.83 -5.44
CA MET A 142 6.41 0.80 -4.55
C MET A 142 7.05 2.17 -4.36
N GLN A 143 7.91 2.24 -3.35
CA GLN A 143 8.81 3.35 -3.08
C GLN A 143 10.26 2.89 -3.19
N GLY A 144 11.14 3.80 -3.63
CA GLY A 144 12.57 3.57 -3.58
C GLY A 144 13.39 4.84 -3.41
N ASN A 145 14.64 4.67 -3.00
CA ASN A 145 15.64 5.73 -2.96
C ASN A 145 16.65 5.55 -4.08
N THR A 146 17.01 6.69 -4.69
CA THR A 146 18.19 6.85 -5.52
C THR A 146 19.13 7.87 -4.89
N LEU A 147 20.31 8.08 -5.50
CA LEU A 147 21.20 9.20 -5.12
C LEU A 147 20.54 10.58 -5.27
N ARG A 148 19.42 10.68 -5.99
CA ARG A 148 18.70 11.92 -6.28
C ARG A 148 17.49 12.16 -5.37
N GLY A 149 17.12 11.20 -4.52
CA GLY A 149 15.98 11.32 -3.62
C GLY A 149 15.09 10.06 -3.59
N THR A 150 14.00 10.18 -2.83
CA THR A 150 12.97 9.13 -2.66
C THR A 150 11.88 9.30 -3.72
N GLY A 151 11.53 8.24 -4.45
CA GLY A 151 10.51 8.28 -5.49
C GLY A 151 9.48 7.17 -5.37
N GLY A 152 8.32 7.41 -6.00
CA GLY A 152 7.36 6.37 -6.35
C GLY A 152 7.81 5.62 -7.61
N TYR A 153 7.61 4.32 -7.60
CA TYR A 153 7.89 3.46 -8.74
C TYR A 153 6.73 2.47 -8.95
N VAL A 154 6.66 1.94 -10.17
CA VAL A 154 5.89 0.76 -10.51
C VAL A 154 6.81 -0.29 -11.09
N TRP A 155 6.64 -1.54 -10.68
CA TRP A 155 7.35 -2.68 -11.23
C TRP A 155 6.39 -3.73 -11.75
N ASN A 156 6.78 -4.45 -12.80
CA ASN A 156 6.04 -5.57 -13.34
C ASN A 156 7.02 -6.69 -13.77
N PRO A 157 6.69 -7.98 -13.56
CA PRO A 157 7.59 -9.08 -13.93
C PRO A 157 7.92 -9.16 -15.42
N LEU A 158 7.05 -8.68 -16.30
CA LEU A 158 7.23 -8.68 -17.75
C LEU A 158 7.87 -7.41 -18.27
N MET A 159 7.69 -6.28 -17.58
CA MET A 159 8.11 -4.95 -18.07
C MET A 159 9.28 -4.35 -17.30
N GLY A 160 9.66 -4.93 -16.16
CA GLY A 160 10.63 -4.36 -15.24
C GLY A 160 10.05 -3.16 -14.48
N GLY A 161 10.94 -2.31 -13.95
CA GLY A 161 10.58 -1.18 -13.11
C GLY A 161 10.73 0.17 -13.80
N ILE A 162 9.78 1.07 -13.55
CA ILE A 162 9.85 2.48 -13.96
C ILE A 162 9.50 3.40 -12.80
N GLN A 163 10.00 4.64 -12.84
CA GLN A 163 9.54 5.68 -11.92
C GLN A 163 8.15 6.15 -12.35
N ALA A 164 7.21 6.22 -11.40
CA ALA A 164 5.81 6.57 -11.65
C ALA A 164 5.18 7.21 -10.41
N GLY A 165 4.15 8.03 -10.61
CA GLY A 165 3.47 8.73 -9.52
C GLY A 165 4.20 9.98 -8.99
N ALA A 166 5.27 10.42 -9.66
CA ALA A 166 5.90 11.70 -9.38
C ALA A 166 5.08 12.84 -10.01
N ASP A 167 4.90 13.92 -9.25
CA ASP A 167 4.60 15.23 -9.82
C ASP A 167 5.84 15.71 -10.61
N PRO A 168 5.71 16.22 -11.85
CA PRO A 168 6.82 16.78 -12.63
C PRO A 168 7.56 17.94 -11.94
N ILE A 169 7.02 18.50 -10.86
CA ILE A 169 7.61 19.59 -10.07
C ILE A 169 8.36 19.07 -8.81
N TYR A 170 8.03 17.88 -8.29
CA TYR A 170 8.53 17.40 -6.98
C TYR A 170 9.45 16.18 -7.05
N THR A 171 10.53 16.19 -6.28
CA THR A 171 11.57 15.14 -6.28
C THR A 171 11.41 14.08 -5.19
N PHE A 172 10.39 14.19 -4.32
CA PHE A 172 10.19 13.28 -3.18
C PHE A 172 8.77 12.71 -3.15
N GLY A 173 8.63 11.39 -3.05
CA GLY A 173 7.32 10.74 -2.93
C GLY A 173 7.35 9.22 -2.90
N GLY A 174 6.18 8.58 -2.91
CA GLY A 174 6.05 7.13 -2.95
C GLY A 174 4.63 6.68 -3.27
N ASN A 175 4.51 5.61 -4.05
CA ASN A 175 3.22 4.96 -4.33
C ASN A 175 2.89 4.01 -3.18
N ARG A 176 1.64 4.02 -2.73
CA ARG A 176 1.15 3.18 -1.62
C ARG A 176 0.09 2.19 -2.05
N GLY A 177 -0.77 2.58 -3.00
CA GLY A 177 -1.82 1.74 -3.54
C GLY A 177 -1.86 1.77 -5.06
N ILE A 178 -2.35 0.69 -5.65
CA ILE A 178 -2.62 0.54 -7.08
C ILE A 178 -3.91 -0.23 -7.27
N ASN A 179 -4.76 0.20 -8.21
CA ASN A 179 -5.98 -0.54 -8.54
C ASN A 179 -5.85 -1.30 -9.86
N ASP A 180 -6.85 -2.10 -10.24
CA ASP A 180 -6.83 -2.95 -11.44
C ASP A 180 -6.91 -2.15 -12.75
N ARG A 181 -7.13 -0.83 -12.67
CA ARG A 181 -6.97 0.09 -13.80
C ARG A 181 -5.57 0.70 -13.89
N ASN A 182 -4.63 0.24 -13.06
CA ASN A 182 -3.27 0.75 -12.92
C ASN A 182 -3.18 2.19 -12.38
N ASN A 183 -4.27 2.73 -11.83
CA ASN A 183 -4.23 4.04 -11.20
C ASN A 183 -3.52 3.93 -9.86
N LEU A 184 -2.70 4.93 -9.54
CA LEU A 184 -1.88 4.96 -8.35
C LEU A 184 -2.42 5.93 -7.33
N ALA A 185 -2.28 5.56 -6.07
CA ALA A 185 -2.47 6.42 -4.93
C ALA A 185 -1.19 6.43 -4.09
N GLY A 186 -0.78 7.61 -3.65
CA GLY A 186 0.42 7.74 -2.86
C GLY A 186 0.59 9.13 -2.27
N TRP A 187 1.83 9.55 -2.16
CA TRP A 187 2.19 10.84 -1.61
C TRP A 187 3.39 11.43 -2.32
N ALA A 188 3.48 12.75 -2.30
CA ALA A 188 4.68 13.49 -2.65
C ALA A 188 4.95 14.61 -1.65
N GLN A 189 6.16 15.14 -1.67
CA GLN A 189 6.56 16.27 -0.85
C GLN A 189 7.10 17.42 -1.69
N ALA A 190 6.46 18.56 -1.51
CA ALA A 190 6.78 19.84 -2.11
C ALA A 190 7.51 20.75 -1.13
N GLY A 191 8.84 20.88 -1.20
CA GLY A 191 9.58 21.91 -0.44
C GLY A 191 9.18 22.00 1.05
N PHE A 192 8.92 23.23 1.54
CA PHE A 192 8.57 23.51 2.95
C PHE A 192 7.14 23.11 3.35
N ASP A 193 6.31 22.65 2.41
CA ASP A 193 4.87 22.43 2.61
C ASP A 193 4.57 20.95 2.81
N GLY A 194 4.92 20.41 3.99
CA GLY A 194 4.27 19.30 4.70
C GLY A 194 4.07 17.90 4.07
N GLY A 195 4.00 17.71 2.75
CA GLY A 195 3.61 16.48 2.06
C GLY A 195 2.13 16.45 1.64
N GLN A 196 1.83 15.98 0.42
CA GLN A 196 0.49 15.95 -0.19
C GLN A 196 0.15 14.56 -0.74
N ALA A 197 -1.13 14.19 -0.68
CA ALA A 197 -1.61 12.96 -1.30
C ALA A 197 -1.62 13.15 -2.82
N ILE A 198 -1.08 12.16 -3.54
CA ILE A 198 -1.06 12.15 -4.99
C ILE A 198 -1.95 11.04 -5.50
N PHE A 199 -2.70 11.37 -6.54
CA PHE A 199 -3.40 10.44 -7.39
C PHE A 199 -2.86 10.50 -8.82
N THR A 200 -2.56 9.35 -9.43
CA THR A 200 -2.06 9.30 -10.79
C THR A 200 -2.91 8.38 -11.65
N LEU A 201 -3.45 8.93 -12.73
CA LEU A 201 -4.24 8.18 -13.72
C LEU A 201 -3.34 7.45 -14.71
N PHE A 202 -3.77 6.27 -15.13
CA PHE A 202 -3.15 5.55 -16.24
C PHE A 202 -3.98 5.75 -17.52
N ASN A 203 -3.34 6.26 -18.58
CA ASN A 203 -4.01 6.60 -19.83
C ASN A 203 -3.93 5.50 -20.92
N GLY A 204 -3.48 4.30 -20.53
CA GLY A 204 -3.30 3.16 -21.45
C GLY A 204 -1.92 3.09 -22.13
N ALA A 205 -1.23 4.22 -22.26
CA ALA A 205 0.14 4.29 -22.80
C ALA A 205 1.20 4.61 -21.72
N GLY A 206 0.77 5.09 -20.55
CA GLY A 206 1.61 5.42 -19.42
C GLY A 206 0.80 6.06 -18.28
N TRP A 207 1.50 6.46 -17.23
CA TRP A 207 0.94 7.22 -16.12
C TRP A 207 0.97 8.71 -16.44
N ASP A 208 -0.16 9.39 -16.20
CA ASP A 208 -0.26 10.84 -16.30
C ASP A 208 0.54 11.52 -15.19
N VAL A 209 0.55 12.85 -15.18
CA VAL A 209 1.09 13.64 -14.07
C VAL A 209 0.27 13.37 -12.81
N GLY A 210 0.97 13.19 -11.67
CA GLY A 210 0.32 13.10 -10.36
C GLY A 210 -0.51 14.36 -10.07
N ILE A 211 -1.74 14.15 -9.62
CA ILE A 211 -2.67 15.19 -9.20
C ILE A 211 -2.65 15.24 -7.68
N GLU A 212 -2.30 16.40 -7.12
CA GLU A 212 -2.41 16.64 -5.70
C GLU A 212 -3.88 16.69 -5.28
N VAL A 213 -4.22 15.93 -4.24
CA VAL A 213 -5.57 15.89 -3.66
C VAL A 213 -5.47 16.18 -2.16
N GLY A 214 -6.29 17.12 -1.67
CA GLY A 214 -6.24 17.55 -0.26
C GLY A 214 -6.06 19.05 -0.04
N PRO A 215 -6.20 19.54 1.21
CA PRO A 215 -5.88 20.91 1.55
C PRO A 215 -4.38 21.18 1.32
N GLN A 216 -4.04 22.39 0.86
CA GLN A 216 -2.65 22.82 0.72
C GLN A 216 -1.94 22.74 2.07
N ALA A 217 -0.82 22.01 2.10
CA ALA A 217 -0.12 21.58 3.30
C ALA A 217 0.66 22.73 3.96
N VAL A 218 -0.02 23.72 4.52
CA VAL A 218 0.66 24.78 5.28
C VAL A 218 1.05 24.28 6.68
N ILE A 219 0.45 23.21 7.21
CA ILE A 219 0.74 22.71 8.57
C ILE A 219 0.81 21.16 8.70
N GLU A 220 0.12 20.35 7.87
CA GLU A 220 0.02 18.88 8.12
C GLU A 220 0.01 17.99 6.85
N PRO A 221 0.78 16.88 6.81
CA PRO A 221 0.87 15.99 5.66
C PRO A 221 -0.45 15.28 5.30
N ALA A 222 -0.72 15.12 4.00
CA ALA A 222 -1.71 14.18 3.49
C ALA A 222 -1.03 12.96 2.83
N TRP A 223 -1.55 11.76 3.10
CA TRP A 223 -1.06 10.48 2.55
C TRP A 223 -2.22 9.65 2.03
N ALA A 224 -2.24 9.34 0.73
CA ALA A 224 -3.12 8.30 0.21
C ALA A 224 -2.47 6.92 0.44
N ASN A 225 -3.20 6.01 1.08
CA ASN A 225 -2.67 4.70 1.48
C ASN A 225 -3.21 3.55 0.61
N ALA A 226 -4.44 3.67 0.13
CA ALA A 226 -5.06 2.64 -0.70
C ALA A 226 -6.03 3.27 -1.70
N ILE A 227 -6.29 2.54 -2.78
CA ILE A 227 -7.21 2.92 -3.85
C ILE A 227 -8.04 1.72 -4.27
N SER A 228 -9.35 1.93 -4.40
CA SER A 228 -10.25 0.91 -4.95
C SER A 228 -10.33 0.97 -6.48
N ASP A 229 -10.91 -0.06 -7.07
CA ASP A 229 -11.28 -0.09 -8.48
C ASP A 229 -12.39 0.89 -8.85
N THR A 230 -13.05 1.59 -7.93
CA THR A 230 -13.92 2.72 -8.30
C THR A 230 -13.19 4.06 -8.21
N ASN A 231 -11.86 4.03 -8.06
CA ASN A 231 -10.99 5.17 -7.75
C ASN A 231 -11.33 5.85 -6.42
N LEU A 232 -11.97 5.13 -5.51
CA LEU A 232 -12.10 5.55 -4.12
C LEU A 232 -10.73 5.51 -3.47
N VAL A 233 -10.19 6.64 -3.06
CA VAL A 233 -8.88 6.71 -2.39
C VAL A 233 -9.09 6.99 -0.91
N VAL A 234 -8.44 6.18 -0.07
CA VAL A 234 -8.45 6.37 1.38
C VAL A 234 -7.05 6.68 1.88
N GLY A 235 -6.99 7.57 2.87
CA GLY A 235 -5.72 8.08 3.36
C GLY A 235 -5.84 8.79 4.69
N ARG A 236 -4.79 9.53 5.01
CA ARG A 236 -4.75 10.44 6.16
C ARG A 236 -4.60 11.85 5.64
N ALA A 237 -5.34 12.80 6.20
CA ALA A 237 -5.14 14.22 5.93
C ALA A 237 -5.31 15.03 7.22
N GLY A 238 -4.62 16.18 7.30
CA GLY A 238 -4.84 17.16 8.35
C GLY A 238 -5.78 18.27 7.90
N ASP A 239 -6.52 18.88 8.82
CA ASP A 239 -7.45 19.98 8.52
C ASP A 239 -6.84 21.39 8.68
N GLY A 240 -5.55 21.45 9.04
CA GLY A 240 -4.81 22.70 9.27
C GLY A 240 -5.25 23.48 10.51
N ARG A 241 -6.03 22.86 11.42
CA ARG A 241 -6.49 23.46 12.70
C ARG A 241 -6.08 22.62 13.91
N GLY A 242 -5.06 21.77 13.77
CA GLY A 242 -4.54 20.91 14.83
C GLY A 242 -5.18 19.52 14.88
N HIS A 243 -5.94 19.12 13.85
CA HIS A 243 -6.42 17.75 13.69
C HIS A 243 -5.50 16.96 12.76
N THR A 244 -4.55 16.25 13.36
CA THR A 244 -3.60 15.40 12.64
C THR A 244 -4.21 14.05 12.28
N SER A 245 -4.05 13.62 11.02
CA SER A 245 -4.28 12.24 10.55
C SER A 245 -5.73 11.72 10.54
N GLU A 246 -6.69 12.46 9.97
CA GLU A 246 -8.06 11.97 9.80
C GLU A 246 -8.23 11.09 8.55
N ALA A 247 -9.13 10.10 8.60
CA ALA A 247 -9.49 9.30 7.43
C ALA A 247 -10.16 10.20 6.38
N ALA A 248 -9.50 10.35 5.23
CA ALA A 248 -10.00 11.16 4.13
C ALA A 248 -10.44 10.27 2.96
N LEU A 249 -11.56 10.65 2.34
CA LEU A 249 -11.98 10.14 1.05
C LEU A 249 -11.63 11.17 -0.02
N PHE A 250 -10.72 10.84 -0.92
CA PHE A 250 -10.40 11.73 -2.03
C PHE A 250 -11.32 11.40 -3.21
N THR A 251 -11.95 12.43 -3.77
CA THR A 251 -12.75 12.28 -4.99
C THR A 251 -11.99 12.87 -6.17
N LEU A 252 -12.23 12.33 -7.36
CA LEU A 252 -11.68 12.85 -8.60
C LEU A 252 -12.50 14.01 -9.19
N ASP A 253 -13.53 14.51 -8.48
CA ASP A 253 -14.21 15.74 -8.91
C ASP A 253 -13.29 16.93 -8.57
N PRO A 254 -12.74 17.65 -9.56
CA PRO A 254 -11.91 18.82 -9.31
C PRO A 254 -12.67 19.95 -8.60
N ARG A 255 -13.99 19.86 -8.49
CA ARG A 255 -14.86 20.81 -7.76
C ARG A 255 -15.15 20.37 -6.32
N ASP A 256 -14.86 19.13 -5.95
CA ASP A 256 -15.05 18.60 -4.59
C ASP A 256 -13.98 17.53 -4.25
N PRO A 257 -12.70 17.93 -4.11
CA PRO A 257 -11.56 17.00 -4.11
C PRO A 257 -11.44 16.13 -2.85
N VAL A 258 -12.17 16.44 -1.77
CA VAL A 258 -12.11 15.69 -0.51
C VAL A 258 -13.48 15.64 0.15
N GLN A 259 -14.00 14.43 0.35
CA GLN A 259 -15.08 14.17 1.29
C GLN A 259 -14.48 13.72 2.63
N TRP A 260 -14.66 14.53 3.67
CA TRP A 260 -14.22 14.19 5.02
C TRP A 260 -15.17 13.15 5.64
N LEU A 261 -14.64 11.99 6.06
CA LEU A 261 -15.44 10.91 6.63
C LEU A 261 -15.62 11.03 8.16
N GLY A 262 -14.94 11.99 8.80
CA GLY A 262 -15.01 12.25 10.24
C GLY A 262 -13.71 11.92 10.99
N LYS A 263 -13.69 12.23 12.28
CA LYS A 263 -12.55 11.95 13.18
C LYS A 263 -12.38 10.46 13.40
N ILE A 264 -11.13 10.00 13.37
CA ILE A 264 -10.74 8.72 13.98
C ILE A 264 -10.49 9.04 15.45
N ASP A 265 -11.47 8.77 16.33
CA ASP A 265 -11.22 8.81 17.77
C ASP A 265 -10.27 7.65 18.12
N GLY A 266 -9.13 7.98 18.73
CA GLY A 266 -8.06 7.03 19.09
C GLY A 266 -8.35 6.18 20.32
#